data_AF-A0A8S3PZJ1-F1
#
_entry.id   AF-A0A8S3PZJ1-F1
#
_cell.length_a   1.000
_cell.length_b   1.000
_cell.length_c   1.000
_cell.angle_alpha   90.00
_cell.angle_beta   90.00
_cell.angle_gamma   90.00
#
_symmetry.space_group_name_H-M   'P 1'
#
loop_
_entity.id
_entity.type
_entity.pdbx_description
1 polymer ?
#
loop_
_entity_poly.entity_id
_entity_poly.type
_entity_poly.pdbx_seq_one_letter_code
_entity_poly.pdbx_strand_id
1 'polypeptide(L)'
;MRNVYEFFGCYWHGCPKCYSPEEICKKDRNKKTMKELYNQTKERLKTIEDYLKPNVKIHTIWECEFDQQKYPEVDPHLKPIDKRDAFYGGRTETIQLYNNLSDLKGRYVDFCSLYPSVNKYCKYPIGHPITYTDISVDDYIKNNYFGIMKCKILPPKGLNKRCKECKNIKNEKCIHSDEERVIVGTWSTIEIDKAIEKGYELQKIYELEHFEKTSTDIFKLYVDTFMKYKQEASGCKCDPKYCKNDCKNDKECKTKIQYIIDNTAYDLDIDKVKYNSGLRFIAKICLNNLWGHFGMRDNFTQKEYCFTLEHITKIVFNEKYKDISTMILDEDIVLTEYKNKEEYSKPNPSVNVYIALFTTAHARLKLYELLDILQERVLYMDTDSCIYNDDGSEACKKIESMMGNKLGDLTDEIVSKQTDIFEEGNMQPFYFNKNEGPNWI
;
A
#
# COMPACT_ATOMS: atom_id res chain seq x y z
N MET A 1 -0.91 29.67 15.49
CA MET A 1 0.34 30.37 15.10
C MET A 1 1.25 29.34 14.48
N ARG A 2 1.53 29.42 13.17
CA ARG A 2 2.39 28.45 12.46
C ARG A 2 3.86 28.83 12.63
N ASN A 3 4.75 27.85 12.83
CA ASN A 3 6.20 28.10 12.87
C ASN A 3 6.78 27.89 11.46
N VAL A 4 7.63 28.80 11.01
CA VAL A 4 8.41 28.68 9.76
C VAL A 4 9.88 28.69 10.16
N TYR A 5 10.66 27.73 9.67
CA TYR A 5 12.08 27.61 9.95
C TYR A 5 12.89 27.91 8.69
N GLU A 6 13.88 28.79 8.79
CA GLU A 6 14.71 29.22 7.68
C GLU A 6 16.20 29.03 8.01
N PHE A 7 16.86 28.23 7.17
CA PHE A 7 18.28 27.91 7.31
C PHE A 7 19.10 28.77 6.34
N PHE A 8 20.09 29.49 6.86
CA PHE A 8 20.99 30.31 6.07
C PHE A 8 22.36 29.67 5.93
N GLY A 9 22.60 29.05 4.77
CA GLY A 9 23.96 28.69 4.34
C GLY A 9 24.86 29.94 4.36
N CYS A 10 25.93 29.91 5.16
CA CYS A 10 26.75 31.08 5.46
C CYS A 10 27.38 31.67 4.21
N TYR A 11 27.84 30.81 3.30
CA TYR A 11 28.48 31.21 2.05
C TYR A 11 27.49 31.83 1.04
N TRP A 12 26.27 31.28 0.96
CA TRP A 12 25.28 31.68 -0.04
C TRP A 12 24.44 32.89 0.39
N HIS A 13 24.30 33.10 1.70
CA HIS A 13 23.48 34.18 2.27
C HIS A 13 24.31 35.31 2.90
N GLY A 14 25.63 35.26 2.78
CA GLY A 14 26.53 36.34 3.24
C GLY A 14 26.57 36.46 4.77
N CYS A 15 26.91 35.40 5.50
CA CYS A 15 26.98 35.45 6.96
C CYS A 15 28.03 36.47 7.44
N PRO A 16 27.64 37.49 8.22
CA PRO A 16 28.57 38.54 8.68
C PRO A 16 29.55 38.05 9.76
N LYS A 17 29.32 36.86 10.34
CA LYS A 17 30.24 36.23 11.30
C LYS A 17 31.35 35.43 10.61
N CYS A 18 31.07 34.87 9.43
CA CYS A 18 31.98 33.95 8.74
C CYS A 18 32.80 34.61 7.64
N TYR A 19 32.33 35.72 7.08
CA TYR A 19 32.94 36.34 5.90
C TYR A 19 33.00 37.87 6.02
N SER A 20 34.02 38.47 5.39
CA SER A 20 34.13 39.94 5.34
C SER A 20 33.06 40.52 4.42
N PRO A 21 32.47 41.68 4.74
CA PRO A 21 31.46 42.33 3.89
C PRO A 21 31.92 42.58 2.44
N GLU A 22 33.21 42.86 2.25
CA GLU A 22 33.84 43.17 0.96
C GLU A 22 34.23 41.92 0.17
N GLU A 23 34.16 40.74 0.79
CA GLU A 23 34.52 39.49 0.14
C GLU A 23 33.53 39.14 -0.97
N ILE A 24 34.02 38.65 -2.10
CA ILE A 24 33.21 38.28 -3.26
C ILE A 24 32.82 36.80 -3.16
N CYS A 25 31.52 36.51 -3.27
CA CYS A 25 31.02 35.15 -3.40
C CYS A 25 31.39 34.59 -4.78
N LYS A 26 32.54 33.89 -4.85
CA LYS A 26 33.12 33.38 -6.10
C LYS A 26 32.19 32.44 -6.90
N LYS A 27 31.29 31.72 -6.24
CA LYS A 27 30.34 30.81 -6.90
C LYS A 27 29.00 31.46 -7.22
N ASP A 28 28.76 32.70 -6.80
CA ASP A 28 27.59 33.46 -7.25
C ASP A 28 27.78 33.89 -8.71
N ARG A 29 26.74 33.68 -9.53
CA ARG A 29 26.78 34.00 -10.98
C ARG A 29 27.02 35.48 -11.23
N ASN A 30 26.59 36.34 -10.31
CA ASN A 30 26.73 37.79 -10.41
C ASN A 30 27.93 38.33 -9.64
N LYS A 31 28.77 37.45 -9.05
CA LYS A 31 29.95 37.80 -8.23
C LYS A 31 29.63 38.86 -7.17
N LYS A 32 28.46 38.75 -6.54
CA LYS A 32 28.05 39.66 -5.47
C LYS A 32 29.01 39.59 -4.28
N THR A 33 29.13 40.71 -3.59
CA THR A 33 29.80 40.80 -2.29
C THR A 33 28.97 40.11 -1.21
N MET A 34 29.61 39.66 -0.13
CA MET A 34 28.91 39.06 1.00
C MET A 34 27.94 40.04 1.66
N LYS A 35 28.26 41.34 1.65
CA LYS A 35 27.33 42.39 2.11
C LYS A 35 26.05 42.47 1.27
N GLU A 36 26.17 42.37 -0.05
CA GLU A 36 25.00 42.39 -0.95
C GLU A 36 24.13 41.15 -0.76
N LEU A 37 24.73 39.97 -0.58
CA LEU A 37 24.00 38.73 -0.28
C LEU A 37 23.30 38.79 1.07
N TYR A 38 23.95 39.34 2.09
CA TYR A 38 23.36 39.56 3.40
C TYR A 38 22.14 40.47 3.32
N ASN A 39 22.27 41.61 2.63
CA ASN A 39 21.18 42.57 2.47
C ASN A 39 19.99 41.93 1.73
N GLN A 40 20.23 41.19 0.65
CA GLN A 40 19.18 40.47 -0.07
C GLN A 40 18.49 39.42 0.81
N THR A 41 19.26 38.70 1.62
CA THR A 41 18.70 37.73 2.57
C THR A 41 17.77 38.42 3.57
N LYS A 42 18.17 39.59 4.09
CA LYS A 42 17.35 40.38 5.03
C LYS A 42 16.12 40.99 4.39
N GLU A 43 16.22 41.50 3.16
CA GLU A 43 15.08 42.01 2.40
C GLU A 43 14.06 40.91 2.10
N ARG A 44 14.54 39.72 1.71
CA ARG A 44 13.69 38.54 1.50
C ARG A 44 12.97 38.14 2.78
N LEU A 45 13.71 38.03 3.90
CA LEU A 45 13.13 37.69 5.20
C LEU A 45 12.01 38.67 5.58
N LYS A 46 12.28 39.97 5.44
CA LYS A 46 11.30 41.01 5.74
C LYS A 46 10.05 40.88 4.87
N THR A 47 10.23 40.61 3.58
CA THR A 47 9.12 40.40 2.64
C THR A 47 8.27 39.18 3.05
N ILE A 48 8.90 38.09 3.49
CA ILE A 48 8.22 36.90 3.98
C ILE A 48 7.45 37.20 5.27
N GLU A 49 8.08 37.90 6.22
CA GLU A 49 7.42 38.32 7.47
C GLU A 49 6.18 39.19 7.19
N ASP A 50 6.29 40.15 6.28
CA ASP A 50 5.21 41.07 5.94
C ASP A 50 4.04 40.35 5.26
N TYR A 51 4.31 39.33 4.44
CA TYR A 51 3.27 38.54 3.75
C TYR A 51 2.58 37.52 4.67
N LEU A 52 3.28 36.99 5.67
CA LEU A 52 2.80 35.88 6.51
C LEU A 52 2.23 36.32 7.87
N LYS A 53 2.38 37.59 8.25
CA LYS A 53 1.73 38.14 9.46
C LYS A 53 0.20 38.22 9.28
N PRO A 54 -0.59 38.04 10.37
CA PRO A 54 -0.17 37.90 11.77
C PRO A 54 -0.01 36.44 12.26
N ASN A 55 -0.16 35.44 11.39
CA ASN A 55 -0.39 34.05 11.84
C ASN A 55 0.87 33.17 11.90
N VAL A 56 2.06 33.72 11.61
CA VAL A 56 3.31 32.96 11.46
C VAL A 56 4.43 33.53 12.32
N LYS A 57 5.19 32.64 12.98
CA LYS A 57 6.45 32.94 13.68
C LYS A 57 7.61 32.36 12.87
N ILE A 58 8.53 33.20 12.42
CA ILE A 58 9.70 32.78 11.65
C ILE A 58 10.89 32.58 12.61
N HIS A 59 11.58 31.45 12.49
CA HIS A 59 12.80 31.11 13.20
C HIS A 59 13.93 30.99 12.19
N THR A 60 15.04 31.68 12.43
CA THR A 60 16.19 31.68 11.52
C THR A 60 17.42 31.13 12.21
N ILE A 61 18.24 30.36 11.50
CA ILE A 61 19.55 29.92 11.99
C ILE A 61 20.59 30.00 10.88
N TRP A 62 21.80 30.47 11.21
CA TRP A 62 22.93 30.43 10.28
C TRP A 62 23.64 29.08 10.34
N GLU A 63 24.19 28.64 9.21
CA GLU A 63 24.98 27.39 9.10
C GLU A 63 26.06 27.30 10.17
N CYS A 64 26.84 28.36 10.41
CA CYS A 64 27.86 28.35 11.45
C CYS A 64 27.31 28.25 12.88
N GLU A 65 26.08 28.72 13.11
CA GLU A 65 25.42 28.60 14.41
C GLU A 65 24.81 27.20 14.58
N PHE A 66 24.35 26.61 13.49
CA PHE A 66 23.88 25.23 13.43
C PHE A 66 25.04 24.24 13.65
N ASP A 67 26.18 24.44 12.98
CA ASP A 67 27.36 23.58 13.10
C ASP A 67 28.01 23.61 14.49
N GLN A 68 27.86 24.73 15.22
CA GLN A 68 28.33 24.87 16.60
C GLN A 68 27.42 24.14 17.60
N GLN A 69 26.18 23.83 17.22
CA GLN A 69 25.30 23.03 18.07
C GLN A 69 25.76 21.57 18.01
N LYS A 70 26.25 21.06 19.14
CA LYS A 70 26.38 19.63 19.34
C LYS A 70 24.98 19.04 19.43
N TYR A 71 24.44 18.64 18.28
CA TYR A 71 23.26 17.80 18.29
C TYR A 71 23.63 16.44 18.91
N PRO A 72 22.84 15.91 19.84
CA PRO A 72 22.93 14.49 20.14
C PRO A 72 22.74 13.73 18.82
N GLU A 73 23.28 12.50 18.72
CA GLU A 73 22.95 11.61 17.60
C GLU A 73 21.43 11.64 17.38
N VAL A 74 21.02 12.18 16.23
CA VAL A 74 19.60 12.31 15.92
C VAL A 74 19.08 10.89 15.76
N ASP A 75 18.18 10.48 16.66
CA ASP A 75 17.50 9.20 16.55
C ASP A 75 17.00 9.05 15.09
N PRO A 76 17.50 8.06 14.32
CA PRO A 76 17.16 7.92 12.90
C PRO A 76 15.65 7.74 12.69
N HIS A 77 14.91 7.38 13.74
CA HIS A 77 13.46 7.29 13.74
C HIS A 77 12.74 8.65 13.81
N LEU A 78 13.42 9.76 14.09
CA LEU A 78 12.87 11.13 14.05
C LEU A 78 12.77 11.72 12.63
N LYS A 79 13.18 10.98 11.60
CA LYS A 79 12.92 11.39 10.20
C LYS A 79 11.40 11.44 9.95
N PRO A 80 10.90 12.47 9.21
CA PRO A 80 9.50 12.56 8.81
C PRO A 80 8.99 11.27 8.14
N ILE A 81 7.68 11.04 8.20
CA ILE A 81 7.09 9.84 7.60
C ILE A 81 7.29 9.85 6.07
N ASP A 82 7.96 8.82 5.56
CA ASP A 82 7.75 8.38 4.18
C ASP A 82 6.44 7.57 4.13
N LYS A 83 5.45 8.10 3.41
CA LYS A 83 4.13 7.48 3.28
C LYS A 83 4.22 6.08 2.64
N ARG A 84 5.25 5.84 1.83
CA ARG A 84 5.47 4.52 1.20
C ARG A 84 5.98 3.48 2.20
N ASP A 85 6.56 3.88 3.34
CA ASP A 85 6.90 2.94 4.42
C ASP A 85 5.66 2.30 5.06
N ALA A 86 4.48 2.93 4.93
CA ALA A 86 3.20 2.35 5.35
C ALA A 86 2.49 1.58 4.24
N PHE A 87 3.00 1.58 3.01
CA PHE A 87 2.36 0.97 1.86
C PHE A 87 2.88 -0.45 1.60
N TYR A 88 2.17 -1.42 2.16
CA TYR A 88 2.44 -2.85 1.96
C TYR A 88 1.47 -3.47 0.96
N GLY A 89 1.87 -4.56 0.29
CA GLY A 89 1.02 -5.32 -0.62
C GLY A 89 0.02 -6.24 0.09
N GLY A 90 -0.44 -7.27 -0.65
CA GLY A 90 -1.13 -8.42 -0.07
C GLY A 90 -0.22 -9.21 0.87
N ARG A 91 -0.82 -10.07 1.70
CA ARG A 91 -0.08 -10.99 2.56
C ARG A 91 -0.06 -12.37 1.91
N THR A 92 1.14 -12.90 1.71
CA THR A 92 1.36 -14.25 1.20
C THR A 92 2.29 -14.99 2.15
N GLU A 93 1.83 -16.11 2.69
CA GLU A 93 2.58 -16.86 3.69
C GLU A 93 2.19 -18.34 3.70
N THR A 94 3.19 -19.22 3.65
CA THR A 94 3.03 -20.65 3.86
C THR A 94 3.22 -20.98 5.33
N ILE A 95 2.19 -21.49 5.99
CA ILE A 95 2.23 -21.81 7.43
C ILE A 95 2.78 -23.21 7.64
N GLN A 96 2.38 -24.17 6.80
CA GLN A 96 2.78 -25.58 6.88
C GLN A 96 3.26 -26.08 5.51
N LEU A 97 4.44 -26.71 5.49
CA LEU A 97 5.12 -27.17 4.25
C LEU A 97 4.75 -28.60 3.83
N TYR A 98 4.29 -29.44 4.75
CA TYR A 98 3.95 -30.83 4.48
C TYR A 98 2.82 -31.28 5.40
N ASN A 99 1.77 -31.84 4.82
CA ASN A 99 0.76 -32.59 5.54
C ASN A 99 0.45 -33.82 4.72
N ASN A 100 0.44 -35.00 5.34
CA ASN A 100 -0.03 -36.20 4.68
C ASN A 100 -1.55 -36.06 4.58
N LEU A 101 -2.05 -35.60 3.43
CA LEU A 101 -3.45 -35.18 3.23
C LEU A 101 -4.45 -36.34 3.23
N SER A 102 -3.99 -37.59 3.38
CA SER A 102 -4.86 -38.77 3.40
C SER A 102 -5.97 -38.69 4.47
N ASP A 103 -5.73 -37.96 5.57
CA ASP A 103 -6.68 -37.82 6.68
C ASP A 103 -7.26 -36.40 6.82
N LEU A 104 -6.92 -35.47 5.93
CA LEU A 104 -7.24 -34.05 6.05
C LEU A 104 -8.21 -33.61 4.98
N LYS A 105 -9.27 -32.91 5.39
CA LYS A 105 -10.23 -32.32 4.46
C LYS A 105 -9.80 -30.90 4.13
N GLY A 106 -8.95 -30.74 3.12
CA GLY A 106 -8.50 -29.42 2.67
C GLY A 106 -9.64 -28.59 2.07
N ARG A 107 -9.71 -27.31 2.44
CA ARG A 107 -10.61 -26.31 1.84
C ARG A 107 -9.81 -25.15 1.27
N TYR A 108 -10.26 -24.62 0.15
CA TYR A 108 -9.69 -23.43 -0.48
C TYR A 108 -10.78 -22.39 -0.67
N VAL A 109 -10.66 -21.28 0.05
CA VAL A 109 -11.59 -20.16 -0.04
C VAL A 109 -10.90 -18.93 -0.64
N ASP A 110 -11.63 -18.23 -1.50
CA ASP A 110 -11.20 -16.99 -2.14
C ASP A 110 -12.27 -15.90 -1.96
N PHE A 111 -11.85 -14.66 -1.69
CA PHE A 111 -12.77 -13.54 -1.63
C PHE A 111 -13.23 -13.12 -3.03
N CYS A 112 -14.53 -13.01 -3.22
CA CYS A 112 -15.14 -12.46 -4.42
C CYS A 112 -14.75 -10.99 -4.64
N SER A 113 -13.64 -10.74 -5.35
CA SER A 113 -13.11 -9.40 -5.66
C SER A 113 -12.80 -8.59 -4.39
N LEU A 114 -11.81 -9.04 -3.60
CA LEU A 114 -11.42 -8.43 -2.32
C LEU A 114 -11.15 -6.92 -2.41
N TYR A 115 -10.26 -6.49 -3.32
CA TYR A 115 -9.89 -5.08 -3.43
C TYR A 115 -11.10 -4.18 -3.79
N PRO A 116 -11.92 -4.52 -4.82
CA PRO A 116 -13.17 -3.80 -5.07
C PRO A 116 -14.14 -3.79 -3.87
N SER A 117 -14.22 -4.90 -3.12
CA SER A 117 -15.07 -4.97 -1.91
C SER A 117 -14.63 -3.95 -0.86
N VAL A 118 -13.34 -3.89 -0.53
CA VAL A 118 -12.83 -2.90 0.44
C VAL A 118 -12.86 -1.49 -0.10
N ASN A 119 -12.73 -1.27 -1.42
CA ASN A 119 -12.95 0.06 -2.00
C ASN A 119 -14.41 0.52 -1.83
N LYS A 120 -15.38 -0.40 -1.94
CA LYS A 120 -16.79 -0.07 -1.83
C LYS A 120 -17.27 0.14 -0.40
N TYR A 121 -16.80 -0.66 0.54
CA TYR A 121 -17.40 -0.72 1.88
C TYR A 121 -16.53 -0.11 3.00
N CYS A 122 -15.22 0.03 2.79
CA CYS A 122 -14.33 0.51 3.86
C CYS A 122 -14.15 2.03 3.83
N LYS A 123 -13.69 2.56 4.96
CA LYS A 123 -13.49 4.00 5.19
C LYS A 123 -12.13 4.46 4.62
N TYR A 124 -12.13 5.58 3.91
CA TYR A 124 -10.94 6.20 3.32
C TYR A 124 -10.74 7.63 3.83
N PRO A 125 -9.49 8.12 3.86
CA PRO A 125 -9.19 9.51 4.23
C PRO A 125 -9.61 10.49 3.13
N ILE A 126 -10.11 11.67 3.52
CA ILE A 126 -10.39 12.77 2.59
C ILE A 126 -9.79 14.08 3.13
N GLY A 127 -9.27 14.90 2.22
CA GLY A 127 -8.68 16.19 2.54
C GLY A 127 -7.18 16.08 2.75
N HIS A 128 -6.64 16.94 3.60
CA HIS A 128 -5.22 16.97 3.91
C HIS A 128 -4.98 16.47 5.34
N PRO A 129 -3.90 15.71 5.59
CA PRO A 129 -3.57 15.27 6.92
C PRO A 129 -3.05 16.43 7.77
N ILE A 130 -3.25 16.32 9.08
CA ILE A 130 -2.63 17.11 10.12
C ILE A 130 -1.53 16.27 10.76
N THR A 131 -0.31 16.79 10.79
CA THR A 131 0.85 16.10 11.37
C THR A 131 1.01 16.46 12.85
N TYR A 132 1.14 15.44 13.69
CA TYR A 132 1.45 15.54 15.12
C TYR A 132 2.79 14.87 15.39
N THR A 133 3.74 15.62 15.95
CA THR A 133 5.08 15.14 16.33
C THR A 133 5.23 14.91 17.84
N ASP A 134 4.34 15.50 18.64
CA ASP A 134 4.38 15.49 20.10
C ASP A 134 3.08 14.91 20.70
N ILE A 135 2.64 13.76 20.19
CA ILE A 135 1.45 13.05 20.67
C ILE A 135 1.84 11.94 21.64
N SER A 136 1.13 11.86 22.78
CA SER A 136 1.31 10.77 23.74
C SER A 136 0.49 9.53 23.35
N VAL A 137 0.96 8.36 23.78
CA VAL A 137 0.22 7.10 23.59
C VAL A 137 -1.18 7.18 24.21
N ASP A 138 -1.30 7.77 25.40
CA ASP A 138 -2.59 7.97 26.07
C ASP A 138 -3.54 8.87 25.27
N ASP A 139 -3.03 9.92 24.64
CA ASP A 139 -3.84 10.79 23.78
C ASP A 139 -4.30 10.04 22.53
N TYR A 140 -3.42 9.24 21.91
CA TYR A 140 -3.78 8.40 20.78
C TYR A 140 -4.90 7.41 21.15
N ILE A 141 -4.78 6.72 22.29
CA ILE A 141 -5.76 5.71 22.73
C ILE A 141 -7.12 6.33 23.07
N LYS A 142 -7.13 7.55 23.63
CA LYS A 142 -8.37 8.23 24.04
C LYS A 142 -9.13 8.85 22.86
N ASN A 143 -8.45 9.13 21.76
CA ASN A 143 -9.01 9.83 20.60
C ASN A 143 -9.11 8.88 19.39
N ASN A 144 -10.03 9.18 18.48
CA ASN A 144 -10.26 8.34 17.30
C ASN A 144 -9.44 8.83 16.10
N TYR A 145 -8.12 8.68 16.18
CA TYR A 145 -7.23 9.09 15.10
C TYR A 145 -7.32 8.15 13.89
N PHE A 146 -7.44 8.75 12.70
CA PHE A 146 -7.49 8.04 11.43
C PHE A 146 -6.40 8.55 10.49
N GLY A 147 -5.48 7.69 10.06
CA GLY A 147 -4.39 8.07 9.15
C GLY A 147 -3.22 7.09 9.15
N ILE A 148 -1.99 7.60 9.20
CA ILE A 148 -0.77 6.78 9.30
C ILE A 148 0.10 7.23 10.46
N MET A 149 0.80 6.28 11.07
CA MET A 149 1.61 6.53 12.25
C MET A 149 2.95 5.81 12.15
N LYS A 150 4.02 6.52 12.52
CA LYS A 150 5.32 5.93 12.80
C LYS A 150 5.45 5.71 14.30
N CYS A 151 5.61 4.48 14.72
CA CYS A 151 5.59 4.12 16.14
C CYS A 151 6.54 2.98 16.48
N LYS A 152 6.84 2.88 17.78
CA LYS A 152 7.45 1.73 18.42
C LYS A 152 6.35 0.90 19.07
N ILE A 153 6.18 -0.35 18.62
CA ILE A 153 5.12 -1.24 19.09
C ILE A 153 5.70 -2.59 19.50
N LEU A 154 5.31 -3.08 20.68
CA LEU A 154 5.77 -4.33 21.25
C LEU A 154 4.71 -5.43 20.99
N PRO A 155 5.06 -6.54 20.33
CA PRO A 155 4.15 -7.66 20.16
C PRO A 155 3.89 -8.41 21.48
N PRO A 156 2.72 -9.05 21.68
CA PRO A 156 2.45 -9.92 22.84
C PRO A 156 3.29 -11.21 22.80
N LYS A 157 3.61 -11.75 23.98
CA LYS A 157 4.34 -13.02 24.13
C LYS A 157 3.47 -14.18 23.62
N GLY A 158 4.10 -15.22 23.07
CA GLY A 158 3.40 -16.41 22.54
C GLY A 158 2.92 -16.32 21.09
N LEU A 159 3.20 -15.23 20.36
CA LEU A 159 2.99 -15.20 18.90
C LEU A 159 4.02 -16.12 18.21
N ASN A 160 3.55 -17.23 17.65
CA ASN A 160 4.36 -18.11 16.81
C ASN A 160 5.01 -17.29 15.67
N LYS A 161 6.36 -17.33 15.60
CA LYS A 161 7.18 -16.84 14.47
C LYS A 161 7.08 -15.34 14.10
N ARG A 162 6.82 -14.41 15.03
CA ARG A 162 6.59 -12.99 14.68
C ARG A 162 7.51 -11.93 15.30
N CYS A 163 8.53 -12.31 16.07
CA CYS A 163 9.57 -11.34 16.44
C CYS A 163 10.54 -11.13 15.27
N LYS A 164 11.11 -9.92 15.14
CA LYS A 164 12.02 -9.56 14.04
C LYS A 164 13.18 -10.56 13.89
N GLU A 165 13.80 -10.94 15.02
CA GLU A 165 14.90 -11.91 15.07
C GLU A 165 14.44 -13.35 14.81
N CYS A 166 13.22 -13.69 15.20
CA CYS A 166 12.62 -15.01 15.02
C CYS A 166 12.38 -15.36 13.54
N LYS A 167 12.30 -14.36 12.65
CA LYS A 167 12.16 -14.62 11.20
C LYS A 167 13.30 -15.48 10.65
N ASN A 168 14.47 -15.41 11.26
CA ASN A 168 15.67 -16.15 10.81
C ASN A 168 15.88 -17.47 11.57
N ILE A 169 15.09 -17.75 12.61
CA ILE A 169 15.29 -18.91 13.50
C ILE A 169 13.99 -19.70 13.61
N LYS A 170 14.00 -20.98 13.19
CA LYS A 170 12.85 -21.90 13.26
C LYS A 170 12.58 -22.43 14.69
N ASN A 171 12.57 -21.56 15.71
CA ASN A 171 12.23 -21.97 17.07
C ASN A 171 10.70 -21.94 17.27
N GLU A 172 10.16 -22.94 17.99
CA GLU A 172 8.71 -23.04 18.29
C GLU A 172 8.22 -21.96 19.23
N LYS A 173 9.08 -21.45 20.12
CA LYS A 173 8.76 -20.37 21.07
C LYS A 173 9.81 -19.27 21.04
N CYS A 174 9.35 -18.02 21.01
CA CYS A 174 10.22 -16.85 21.07
C CYS A 174 10.80 -16.69 22.49
N ILE A 175 12.12 -16.75 22.61
CA ILE A 175 12.88 -16.56 23.87
C ILE A 175 13.51 -15.17 23.99
N HIS A 176 13.31 -14.31 22.99
CA HIS A 176 13.91 -12.97 22.92
C HIS A 176 13.29 -12.01 23.93
N SER A 177 14.10 -11.03 24.38
CA SER A 177 13.66 -9.98 25.30
C SER A 177 12.65 -9.03 24.65
N ASP A 178 11.98 -8.22 25.45
CA ASP A 178 11.00 -7.26 24.94
C ASP A 178 11.69 -6.17 24.07
N GLU A 179 12.95 -5.82 24.38
CA GLU A 179 13.79 -4.94 23.55
C GLU A 179 14.14 -5.53 22.19
N GLU A 180 14.38 -6.84 22.11
CA GLU A 180 14.68 -7.55 20.86
C GLU A 180 13.42 -7.79 20.00
N ARG A 181 12.25 -7.87 20.65
CA ARG A 181 10.96 -8.12 20.00
C ARG A 181 10.31 -6.86 19.46
N VAL A 182 10.62 -5.70 20.02
CA VAL A 182 9.96 -4.45 19.67
C VAL A 182 10.21 -4.09 18.20
N ILE A 183 9.17 -3.55 17.57
CA ILE A 183 9.20 -3.21 16.15
C ILE A 183 8.99 -1.71 16.02
N VAL A 184 9.85 -1.07 15.23
CA VAL A 184 9.68 0.32 14.82
C VAL A 184 9.38 0.35 13.34
N GLY A 185 8.35 1.09 12.95
CA GLY A 185 7.92 1.18 11.57
C GLY A 185 6.76 2.16 11.41
N THR A 186 6.26 2.24 10.19
CA THR A 186 5.14 3.09 9.82
C THR A 186 3.99 2.21 9.34
N TRP A 187 2.80 2.43 9.86
CA TRP A 187 1.59 1.66 9.53
C TRP A 187 0.36 2.55 9.46
N SER A 188 -0.71 2.03 8.86
CA SER A 188 -2.03 2.66 8.95
C SER A 188 -2.58 2.56 10.37
N THR A 189 -3.30 3.57 10.83
CA THR A 189 -3.88 3.55 12.19
C THR A 189 -4.85 2.38 12.37
N ILE A 190 -5.58 1.98 11.33
CA ILE A 190 -6.48 0.82 11.37
C ILE A 190 -5.75 -0.51 11.65
N GLU A 191 -4.51 -0.66 11.19
CA GLU A 191 -3.69 -1.83 11.50
C GLU A 191 -3.11 -1.75 12.92
N ILE A 192 -2.75 -0.55 13.37
CA ILE A 192 -2.29 -0.33 14.74
C ILE A 192 -3.41 -0.59 15.74
N ASP A 193 -4.61 -0.08 15.49
CA ASP A 193 -5.78 -0.29 16.33
C ASP A 193 -6.09 -1.79 16.44
N LYS A 194 -5.99 -2.51 15.31
CA LYS A 194 -6.14 -3.98 15.32
C LYS A 194 -5.02 -4.67 16.08
N ALA A 195 -3.78 -4.21 15.98
CA ALA A 195 -2.66 -4.77 16.73
C ALA A 195 -2.87 -4.57 18.24
N ILE A 196 -3.29 -3.37 18.66
CA ILE A 196 -3.59 -3.07 20.07
C ILE A 196 -4.72 -3.96 20.58
N GLU A 197 -5.80 -4.15 19.81
CA GLU A 197 -6.88 -5.09 20.13
C GLU A 197 -6.36 -6.53 20.36
N LYS A 198 -5.30 -6.92 19.63
CA LYS A 198 -4.66 -8.23 19.76
C LYS A 198 -3.55 -8.29 20.80
N GLY A 199 -3.46 -7.28 21.68
CA GLY A 199 -2.54 -7.25 22.82
C GLY A 199 -1.14 -6.73 22.50
N TYR A 200 -0.97 -6.03 21.37
CA TYR A 200 0.27 -5.28 21.13
C TYR A 200 0.27 -4.02 21.99
N GLU A 201 1.45 -3.68 22.52
CA GLU A 201 1.64 -2.50 23.37
C GLU A 201 2.31 -1.39 22.56
N LEU A 202 1.60 -0.28 22.38
CA LEU A 202 2.14 0.92 21.75
C LEU A 202 3.05 1.65 22.74
N GLN A 203 4.36 1.65 22.50
CA GLN A 203 5.34 2.20 23.45
C GLN A 203 5.69 3.66 23.18
N LYS A 204 5.77 4.05 21.90
CA LYS A 204 6.15 5.42 21.50
C LYS A 204 5.56 5.76 20.14
N ILE A 205 5.08 6.99 20.00
CA ILE A 205 4.68 7.58 18.72
C ILE A 205 5.77 8.57 18.32
N TYR A 206 6.31 8.42 17.11
CA TYR A 206 7.32 9.34 16.56
C TYR A 206 6.65 10.44 15.74
N GLU A 207 5.65 10.08 14.94
CA GLU A 207 4.87 11.00 14.12
C GLU A 207 3.52 10.36 13.78
N LEU A 208 2.46 11.17 13.74
CA LEU A 208 1.12 10.77 13.33
C LEU A 208 0.61 11.75 12.28
N GLU A 209 0.17 11.26 11.12
CA GLU A 209 -0.55 12.03 10.12
C GLU A 209 -2.04 11.65 10.18
N HIS A 210 -2.88 12.55 10.66
CA HIS A 210 -4.31 12.32 10.88
C HIS A 210 -5.19 13.07 9.88
N PHE A 211 -6.21 12.40 9.35
CA PHE A 211 -7.28 13.00 8.56
C PHE A 211 -8.54 13.20 9.40
N GLU A 212 -8.95 14.46 9.56
CA GLU A 212 -10.19 14.81 10.25
C GLU A 212 -11.44 14.27 9.55
N LYS A 213 -11.39 14.15 8.22
CA LYS A 213 -12.51 13.73 7.37
C LYS A 213 -12.24 12.40 6.72
N THR A 214 -13.29 11.59 6.65
CA THR A 214 -13.26 10.24 6.07
C THR A 214 -14.57 9.97 5.34
N SER A 215 -14.56 9.02 4.40
CA SER A 215 -15.77 8.59 3.69
C SER A 215 -15.68 7.12 3.28
N THR A 216 -16.84 6.48 3.16
CA THR A 216 -17.04 5.14 2.61
C THR A 216 -17.54 5.18 1.16
N ASP A 217 -17.77 6.36 0.59
CA ASP A 217 -18.54 6.51 -0.66
C ASP A 217 -17.67 6.84 -1.88
N ILE A 218 -16.39 7.22 -1.68
CA ILE A 218 -15.54 7.76 -2.75
C ILE A 218 -15.34 6.81 -3.95
N PHE A 219 -15.46 5.49 -3.74
CA PHE A 219 -15.39 4.49 -4.82
C PHE A 219 -16.69 3.72 -5.04
N LYS A 220 -17.73 3.97 -4.23
CA LYS A 220 -18.95 3.17 -4.23
C LYS A 220 -19.60 3.16 -5.61
N LEU A 221 -19.82 4.33 -6.20
CA LEU A 221 -20.40 4.46 -7.55
C LEU A 221 -19.52 3.81 -8.64
N TYR A 222 -18.20 3.95 -8.54
CA TYR A 222 -17.27 3.33 -9.48
C TYR A 222 -17.38 1.80 -9.43
N VAL A 223 -17.27 1.23 -8.23
CA VAL A 223 -17.35 -0.22 -8.03
C VAL A 223 -18.72 -0.74 -8.47
N ASP A 224 -19.80 -0.06 -8.11
CA ASP A 224 -21.16 -0.43 -8.52
C ASP A 224 -21.33 -0.43 -10.05
N THR A 225 -20.81 0.59 -10.72
CA THR A 225 -20.86 0.70 -12.20
C THR A 225 -20.16 -0.46 -12.88
N PHE A 226 -18.91 -0.76 -12.49
CA PHE A 226 -18.14 -1.82 -13.16
C PHE A 226 -18.54 -3.22 -12.70
N MET A 227 -19.07 -3.38 -11.48
CA MET A 227 -19.68 -4.63 -11.04
C MET A 227 -20.94 -4.94 -11.83
N LYS A 228 -21.80 -3.93 -12.07
CA LYS A 228 -22.95 -4.05 -12.96
C LYS A 228 -22.53 -4.54 -14.34
N TYR A 229 -21.59 -3.86 -15.01
CA TYR A 229 -21.11 -4.29 -16.33
C TYR A 229 -20.51 -5.69 -16.32
N LYS A 230 -19.73 -6.05 -15.29
CA LYS A 230 -19.15 -7.39 -15.14
C LYS A 230 -20.23 -8.45 -15.04
N GLN A 231 -21.31 -8.19 -14.32
CA GLN A 231 -22.41 -9.13 -14.12
C GLN A 231 -23.31 -9.24 -15.35
N GLU A 232 -23.69 -8.12 -15.97
CA GLU A 232 -24.43 -8.10 -17.24
C GLU A 232 -23.68 -8.88 -18.33
N ALA A 233 -22.38 -8.65 -18.45
CA ALA A 233 -21.51 -9.32 -19.42
C ALA A 233 -21.19 -10.79 -19.06
N SER A 234 -21.39 -11.20 -17.79
CA SER A 234 -21.20 -12.60 -17.40
C SER A 234 -22.31 -13.50 -17.94
N GLY A 235 -23.49 -12.93 -18.22
CA GLY A 235 -24.66 -13.68 -18.68
C GLY A 235 -25.03 -14.84 -17.74
N CYS A 236 -25.82 -15.77 -18.27
CA CYS A 236 -26.02 -17.08 -17.65
C CYS A 236 -25.22 -18.09 -18.46
N LYS A 237 -24.34 -18.87 -17.80
CA LYS A 237 -23.54 -19.91 -18.45
C LYS A 237 -24.51 -21.01 -18.92
N CYS A 238 -25.07 -20.90 -20.13
CA CYS A 238 -25.59 -22.05 -20.83
C CYS A 238 -24.40 -22.77 -21.49
N ASP A 239 -24.34 -24.10 -21.40
CA ASP A 239 -23.42 -24.90 -22.19
C ASP A 239 -23.69 -24.60 -23.69
N PRO A 240 -22.68 -24.16 -24.46
CA PRO A 240 -22.83 -23.85 -25.88
C PRO A 240 -23.46 -24.98 -26.71
N LYS A 241 -23.33 -26.25 -26.30
CA LYS A 241 -23.94 -27.41 -26.98
C LYS A 241 -25.46 -27.51 -26.79
N TYR A 242 -26.01 -26.96 -25.70
CA TYR A 242 -27.43 -27.11 -25.35
C TYR A 242 -28.21 -25.79 -25.40
N CYS A 243 -27.53 -24.68 -25.65
CA CYS A 243 -28.14 -23.35 -25.67
C CYS A 243 -28.92 -23.12 -26.97
N LYS A 244 -30.18 -23.57 -27.00
CA LYS A 244 -31.18 -23.08 -27.96
C LYS A 244 -31.59 -21.69 -27.49
N ASN A 245 -31.26 -20.67 -28.29
CA ASN A 245 -31.68 -19.27 -28.20
C ASN A 245 -32.38 -18.83 -26.88
N ASP A 246 -31.71 -17.94 -26.15
CA ASP A 246 -32.25 -17.12 -25.05
C ASP A 246 -32.32 -17.76 -23.65
N CYS A 247 -31.14 -18.09 -23.09
CA CYS A 247 -31.00 -18.60 -21.71
C CYS A 247 -31.51 -17.62 -20.62
N LYS A 248 -31.84 -16.36 -20.96
CA LYS A 248 -32.46 -15.39 -20.04
C LYS A 248 -33.80 -15.87 -19.48
N ASN A 249 -34.50 -16.73 -20.23
CA ASN A 249 -35.80 -17.24 -19.82
C ASN A 249 -35.74 -18.51 -18.96
N ASP A 250 -34.55 -19.09 -18.79
CA ASP A 250 -34.32 -20.23 -17.92
C ASP A 250 -34.57 -19.88 -16.44
N LYS A 251 -35.13 -20.83 -15.70
CA LYS A 251 -35.54 -20.65 -14.29
C LYS A 251 -34.32 -20.41 -13.39
N GLU A 252 -33.20 -21.08 -13.67
CA GLU A 252 -31.97 -20.94 -12.89
C GLU A 252 -31.30 -19.59 -13.16
N CYS A 253 -31.27 -19.18 -14.44
CA CYS A 253 -30.81 -17.86 -14.84
C CYS A 253 -31.61 -16.72 -14.21
N LYS A 254 -32.95 -16.79 -14.22
CA LYS A 254 -33.84 -15.81 -13.57
C LYS A 254 -33.62 -15.74 -12.07
N THR A 255 -33.49 -16.89 -11.41
CA THR A 255 -33.23 -16.95 -9.96
C THR A 255 -31.90 -16.29 -9.61
N LYS A 256 -30.86 -16.53 -10.42
CA LYS A 256 -29.54 -15.90 -10.23
C LYS A 256 -29.58 -14.39 -10.45
N ILE A 257 -30.25 -13.92 -11.50
CA ILE A 257 -30.41 -12.48 -11.78
C ILE A 257 -31.19 -11.80 -10.65
N GLN A 258 -32.31 -12.39 -10.22
CA GLN A 258 -33.13 -11.86 -9.12
C GLN A 258 -32.34 -11.82 -7.81
N TYR A 259 -31.60 -12.88 -7.48
CA TYR A 259 -30.72 -12.87 -6.31
C TYR A 259 -29.73 -11.71 -6.34
N ILE A 260 -29.13 -11.40 -7.49
CA ILE A 260 -28.19 -10.28 -7.57
C ILE A 260 -28.92 -8.95 -7.42
N ILE A 261 -30.09 -8.76 -8.06
CA ILE A 261 -30.91 -7.56 -7.89
C ILE A 261 -31.28 -7.35 -6.41
N ASP A 262 -31.76 -8.40 -5.73
CA ASP A 262 -32.20 -8.34 -4.33
C ASP A 262 -31.05 -8.06 -3.36
N ASN A 263 -29.81 -8.30 -3.77
CA ASN A 263 -28.63 -8.27 -2.89
C ASN A 263 -27.54 -7.30 -3.34
N THR A 264 -27.79 -6.45 -4.33
CA THR A 264 -26.86 -5.40 -4.77
C THR A 264 -27.52 -4.03 -4.76
N ALA A 265 -26.69 -2.99 -4.68
CA ALA A 265 -27.17 -1.60 -4.60
C ALA A 265 -27.35 -0.95 -5.98
N TYR A 266 -27.09 -1.68 -7.07
CA TYR A 266 -27.14 -1.16 -8.43
C TYR A 266 -28.18 -1.91 -9.24
N ASP A 267 -28.95 -1.16 -10.04
CA ASP A 267 -29.99 -1.73 -10.88
C ASP A 267 -29.37 -2.49 -12.05
N LEU A 268 -29.46 -3.81 -12.00
CA LEU A 268 -29.12 -4.67 -13.13
C LEU A 268 -30.17 -4.52 -14.23
N ASP A 269 -29.70 -4.24 -15.45
CA ASP A 269 -30.58 -4.19 -16.61
C ASP A 269 -30.70 -5.60 -17.20
N ILE A 270 -31.82 -6.27 -16.92
CA ILE A 270 -32.08 -7.66 -17.34
C ILE A 270 -31.96 -7.79 -18.87
N ASP A 271 -32.33 -6.76 -19.62
CA ASP A 271 -32.26 -6.75 -21.07
C ASP A 271 -30.81 -6.70 -21.58
N LYS A 272 -29.87 -6.21 -20.76
CA LYS A 272 -28.43 -6.20 -21.07
C LYS A 272 -27.67 -7.43 -20.61
N VAL A 273 -28.28 -8.31 -19.80
CA VAL A 273 -27.62 -9.55 -19.33
C VAL A 273 -27.36 -10.49 -20.50
N LYS A 274 -26.14 -10.47 -21.06
CA LYS A 274 -25.74 -11.29 -22.19
C LYS A 274 -24.28 -11.66 -22.04
N TYR A 275 -23.97 -12.94 -22.25
CA TYR A 275 -22.59 -13.40 -22.20
C TYR A 275 -21.72 -12.63 -23.22
N ASN A 276 -20.73 -11.91 -22.70
CA ASN A 276 -19.76 -11.13 -23.47
C ASN A 276 -18.41 -11.18 -22.73
N SER A 277 -17.54 -12.08 -23.17
CA SER A 277 -16.23 -12.30 -22.55
C SER A 277 -15.33 -11.05 -22.58
N GLY A 278 -15.35 -10.27 -23.67
CA GLY A 278 -14.56 -9.05 -23.83
C GLY A 278 -14.99 -7.94 -22.89
N LEU A 279 -16.30 -7.64 -22.84
CA LEU A 279 -16.82 -6.62 -21.91
C LEU A 279 -16.60 -7.04 -20.45
N ARG A 280 -16.80 -8.32 -20.13
CA ARG A 280 -16.54 -8.85 -18.79
C ARG A 280 -15.06 -8.68 -18.40
N PHE A 281 -14.15 -8.91 -19.33
CA PHE A 281 -12.72 -8.72 -19.12
C PHE A 281 -12.38 -7.25 -18.84
N ILE A 282 -12.88 -6.31 -19.65
CA ILE A 282 -12.68 -4.87 -19.46
C ILE A 282 -13.22 -4.43 -18.08
N ALA A 283 -14.46 -4.81 -17.75
CA ALA A 283 -15.07 -4.47 -16.48
C ALA A 283 -14.26 -5.01 -15.28
N LYS A 284 -13.73 -6.24 -15.38
CA LYS A 284 -12.85 -6.81 -14.35
C LYS A 284 -11.54 -6.03 -14.21
N ILE A 285 -10.93 -5.61 -15.32
CA ILE A 285 -9.70 -4.81 -15.29
C ILE A 285 -9.94 -3.46 -14.62
N CYS A 286 -11.03 -2.76 -14.97
CA CYS A 286 -11.38 -1.49 -14.34
C CYS A 286 -11.50 -1.61 -12.82
N LEU A 287 -12.17 -2.67 -12.34
CA LEU A 287 -12.29 -2.94 -10.91
C LEU A 287 -10.94 -3.19 -10.22
N ASN A 288 -10.06 -4.00 -10.82
CA ASN A 288 -8.83 -4.44 -10.17
C ASN A 288 -7.68 -3.43 -10.27
N ASN A 289 -7.63 -2.60 -11.31
CA ASN A 289 -6.49 -1.71 -11.57
C ASN A 289 -6.61 -0.35 -10.89
N LEU A 290 -7.82 0.06 -10.46
CA LEU A 290 -8.06 1.40 -9.93
C LEU A 290 -7.12 1.73 -8.75
N TRP A 291 -7.07 0.86 -7.74
CA TRP A 291 -6.27 1.10 -6.55
C TRP A 291 -4.76 1.06 -6.85
N GLY A 292 -4.33 0.20 -7.78
CA GLY A 292 -2.95 0.08 -8.21
C GLY A 292 -2.43 1.37 -8.84
N HIS A 293 -3.28 2.08 -9.58
CA HIS A 293 -2.96 3.39 -10.13
C HIS A 293 -2.59 4.41 -9.04
N PHE A 294 -3.34 4.45 -7.95
CA PHE A 294 -3.05 5.33 -6.81
C PHE A 294 -1.74 4.98 -6.09
N GLY A 295 -1.23 3.76 -6.23
CA GLY A 295 0.02 3.29 -5.63
C GLY A 295 1.25 3.42 -6.52
N MET A 296 1.10 3.84 -7.78
CA MET A 296 2.18 3.95 -8.75
C MET A 296 3.34 4.79 -8.20
N ARG A 297 4.57 4.41 -8.53
CA ARG A 297 5.75 5.23 -8.22
C ARG A 297 5.76 6.45 -9.13
N ASP A 298 6.05 7.62 -8.59
CA ASP A 298 6.04 8.86 -9.38
C ASP A 298 7.34 9.06 -10.16
N ASN A 299 8.42 8.42 -9.72
CA ASN A 299 9.76 8.57 -10.28
C ASN A 299 10.25 7.26 -10.92
N PHE A 300 9.91 7.06 -12.18
CA PHE A 300 10.38 5.93 -12.98
C PHE A 300 11.75 6.20 -13.58
N THR A 301 12.54 5.14 -13.78
CA THR A 301 13.74 5.19 -14.62
C THR A 301 13.33 5.62 -16.03
N GLN A 302 13.92 6.72 -16.47
CA GLN A 302 13.82 7.21 -17.84
C GLN A 302 14.85 6.48 -18.69
N LYS A 303 14.50 6.23 -19.96
CA LYS A 303 15.37 5.58 -20.93
C LYS A 303 15.44 6.48 -22.16
N GLU A 304 16.64 6.87 -22.54
CA GLU A 304 16.89 7.66 -23.75
C GLU A 304 17.92 6.98 -24.65
N TYR A 305 17.58 6.85 -25.92
CA TYR A 305 18.54 6.46 -26.96
C TYR A 305 19.32 7.69 -27.37
N CYS A 306 20.62 7.66 -27.09
CA CYS A 306 21.54 8.76 -27.34
C CYS A 306 22.41 8.43 -28.55
N PHE A 307 22.42 9.31 -29.53
CA PHE A 307 23.16 9.14 -30.79
C PHE A 307 24.43 9.99 -30.86
N THR A 308 24.69 10.82 -29.84
CA THR A 308 25.85 11.71 -29.80
C THR A 308 26.42 11.79 -28.39
N LEU A 309 27.73 12.06 -28.30
CA LEU A 309 28.39 12.31 -27.03
C LEU A 309 27.81 13.54 -26.30
N GLU A 310 27.38 14.56 -27.04
CA GLU A 310 26.74 15.75 -26.45
C GLU A 310 25.43 15.39 -25.73
N HIS A 311 24.62 14.49 -26.30
CA HIS A 311 23.38 14.04 -25.67
C HIS A 311 23.66 13.24 -24.39
N ILE A 312 24.61 12.30 -24.45
CA ILE A 312 25.03 11.51 -23.28
C ILE A 312 25.53 12.44 -22.16
N THR A 313 26.43 13.36 -22.49
CA THR A 313 27.02 14.29 -21.50
C THR A 313 25.98 15.21 -20.87
N LYS A 314 24.97 15.67 -21.63
CA LYS A 314 23.83 16.43 -21.08
C LYS A 314 23.05 15.65 -20.03
N ILE A 315 22.96 14.32 -20.13
CA ILE A 315 22.29 13.48 -19.14
C ILE A 315 23.22 13.20 -17.97
N VAL A 316 24.43 12.71 -18.25
CA VAL A 316 25.42 12.28 -17.24
C VAL A 316 25.80 13.40 -16.28
N PHE A 317 25.96 14.62 -16.79
CA PHE A 317 26.34 15.78 -15.97
C PHE A 317 25.15 16.61 -15.49
N ASN A 318 23.91 16.13 -15.66
CA ASN A 318 22.75 16.83 -15.14
C ASN A 318 22.61 16.61 -13.64
N GLU A 319 22.75 17.68 -12.85
CA GLU A 319 22.63 17.62 -11.40
C GLU A 319 21.25 17.17 -10.91
N LYS A 320 20.22 17.20 -11.76
CA LYS A 320 18.86 16.73 -11.44
C LYS A 320 18.72 15.22 -11.50
N TYR A 321 19.66 14.51 -12.11
CA TYR A 321 19.56 13.07 -12.33
C TYR A 321 20.43 12.28 -11.34
N LYS A 322 20.00 11.04 -11.06
CA LYS A 322 20.70 10.03 -10.24
C LYS A 322 20.60 8.66 -10.91
N ASP A 323 21.35 7.70 -10.38
CA ASP A 323 21.34 6.30 -10.84
C ASP A 323 21.55 6.18 -12.36
N ILE A 324 22.51 6.93 -12.89
CA ILE A 324 22.76 7.01 -14.33
C ILE A 324 23.54 5.76 -14.77
N SER A 325 23.04 5.10 -15.80
CA SER A 325 23.66 3.94 -16.43
C SER A 325 23.67 4.12 -17.94
N THR A 326 24.78 3.81 -18.59
CA THR A 326 24.92 3.89 -20.06
C THR A 326 25.33 2.54 -20.61
N MET A 327 24.60 2.06 -21.62
CA MET A 327 24.87 0.83 -22.34
C MET A 327 25.01 1.13 -23.83
N ILE A 328 26.16 0.79 -24.42
CA ILE A 328 26.33 0.86 -25.87
C ILE A 328 25.53 -0.29 -26.48
N LEU A 329 24.58 0.03 -27.36
CA LEU A 329 23.77 -0.94 -28.09
C LEU A 329 24.34 -1.23 -29.47
N ASP A 330 24.90 -0.20 -30.11
CA ASP A 330 25.51 -0.25 -31.44
C ASP A 330 26.57 0.86 -31.58
N GLU A 331 27.29 0.92 -32.70
CA GLU A 331 28.37 1.89 -32.97
C GLU A 331 27.92 3.35 -32.73
N ASP A 332 26.68 3.68 -33.13
CA ASP A 332 26.12 5.03 -33.04
C ASP A 332 24.99 5.17 -32.01
N ILE A 333 24.71 4.14 -31.19
CA ILE A 333 23.55 4.15 -30.28
C ILE A 333 23.95 3.76 -28.87
N VAL A 334 23.73 4.67 -27.93
CA VAL A 334 23.90 4.43 -26.49
C VAL A 334 22.56 4.56 -25.79
N LEU A 335 22.11 3.49 -25.14
CA LEU A 335 20.97 3.56 -24.22
C LEU A 335 21.46 4.16 -22.90
N THR A 336 20.93 5.32 -22.54
CA THR A 336 21.17 5.95 -21.25
C THR A 336 19.93 5.85 -20.39
N GLU A 337 20.07 5.24 -19.22
CA GLU A 337 19.04 5.12 -18.20
C GLU A 337 19.36 6.04 -17.03
N TYR A 338 18.37 6.74 -16.48
CA TYR A 338 18.55 7.61 -15.33
C TYR A 338 17.25 7.81 -14.56
N LYS A 339 17.33 8.31 -13.32
CA LYS A 339 16.18 8.75 -12.53
C LYS A 339 16.31 10.21 -12.17
N ASN A 340 15.18 10.88 -11.92
CA ASN A 340 15.25 12.18 -11.27
C ASN A 340 15.66 11.98 -9.81
N LYS A 341 16.46 12.89 -9.27
CA LYS A 341 16.59 13.03 -7.83
C LYS A 341 15.23 13.42 -7.23
N GLU A 342 14.98 13.02 -5.99
CA GLU A 342 13.65 13.16 -5.38
C GLU A 342 13.20 14.61 -5.27
N GLU A 343 14.12 15.55 -5.03
CA GLU A 343 13.80 16.98 -4.94
C GLU A 343 13.35 17.58 -6.29
N TYR A 344 13.66 16.90 -7.39
CA TYR A 344 13.33 17.32 -8.75
C TYR A 344 12.22 16.46 -9.39
N SER A 345 11.75 15.42 -8.69
CA SER A 345 10.67 14.57 -9.16
C SER A 345 9.35 15.34 -9.09
N LYS A 346 8.62 15.41 -10.21
CA LYS A 346 7.27 15.99 -10.21
C LYS A 346 6.27 14.97 -9.68
N PRO A 347 5.43 15.31 -8.70
CA PRO A 347 4.37 14.41 -8.23
C PRO A 347 3.34 14.20 -9.34
N ASN A 348 2.83 12.98 -9.49
CA ASN A 348 1.76 12.69 -10.42
C ASN A 348 0.41 13.07 -9.77
N PRO A 349 -0.38 14.02 -10.35
CA PRO A 349 -1.63 14.47 -9.75
C PRO A 349 -2.71 13.39 -9.70
N SER A 350 -2.57 12.31 -10.47
CA SER A 350 -3.52 11.18 -10.49
C SER A 350 -3.20 10.08 -9.46
N VAL A 351 -2.07 10.19 -8.74
CA VAL A 351 -1.60 9.20 -7.76
C VAL A 351 -1.89 9.70 -6.34
N ASN A 352 -2.25 8.78 -5.45
CA ASN A 352 -2.45 9.10 -4.04
C ASN A 352 -2.12 7.88 -3.17
N VAL A 353 -0.91 7.87 -2.61
CA VAL A 353 -0.40 6.77 -1.80
C VAL A 353 -1.29 6.46 -0.59
N TYR A 354 -1.99 7.44 0.00
CA TYR A 354 -2.92 7.19 1.10
C TYR A 354 -4.09 6.30 0.66
N ILE A 355 -4.61 6.51 -0.54
CA ILE A 355 -5.68 5.64 -1.05
C ILE A 355 -5.15 4.21 -1.21
N ALA A 356 -4.00 4.04 -1.85
CA ALA A 356 -3.42 2.71 -2.08
C ALA A 356 -3.06 1.98 -0.78
N LEU A 357 -2.48 2.69 0.21
CA LEU A 357 -2.14 2.09 1.50
C LEU A 357 -3.39 1.70 2.29
N PHE A 358 -4.45 2.52 2.28
CA PHE A 358 -5.69 2.17 2.97
C PHE A 358 -6.43 1.03 2.28
N THR A 359 -6.43 0.97 0.94
CA THR A 359 -7.01 -0.17 0.21
C THR A 359 -6.31 -1.48 0.58
N THR A 360 -4.98 -1.50 0.59
CA THR A 360 -4.23 -2.71 0.94
C THR A 360 -4.31 -3.06 2.42
N ALA A 361 -4.33 -2.07 3.32
CA ALA A 361 -4.53 -2.30 4.74
C ALA A 361 -5.90 -2.91 5.06
N HIS A 362 -6.98 -2.37 4.48
CA HIS A 362 -8.32 -2.96 4.61
C HIS A 362 -8.37 -4.39 4.07
N ALA A 363 -7.73 -4.66 2.92
CA ALA A 363 -7.65 -6.00 2.35
C ALA A 363 -6.90 -6.97 3.28
N ARG A 364 -5.76 -6.57 3.84
CA ARG A 364 -5.01 -7.37 4.82
C ARG A 364 -5.81 -7.64 6.09
N LEU A 365 -6.55 -6.65 6.58
CA LEU A 365 -7.43 -6.82 7.75
C LEU A 365 -8.58 -7.78 7.45
N LYS A 366 -9.14 -7.75 6.24
CA LYS A 366 -10.16 -8.72 5.80
C LYS A 366 -9.63 -10.14 5.71
N LEU A 367 -8.44 -10.33 5.17
CA LEU A 367 -7.78 -11.64 5.23
C LEU A 367 -7.51 -12.05 6.67
N TYR A 368 -7.06 -11.12 7.52
CA TYR A 368 -6.79 -11.38 8.94
C TYR A 368 -8.03 -11.87 9.69
N GLU A 369 -9.24 -11.38 9.39
CA GLU A 369 -10.49 -11.89 9.97
C GLU A 369 -10.62 -13.42 9.81
N LEU A 370 -10.24 -13.97 8.64
CA LEU A 370 -10.23 -15.41 8.40
C LEU A 370 -9.18 -16.12 9.24
N LEU A 371 -7.96 -15.58 9.26
CA LEU A 371 -6.84 -16.14 10.01
C LEU A 371 -7.13 -16.18 11.52
N ASP A 372 -7.82 -15.17 12.02
CA ASP A 372 -8.21 -15.05 13.41
C ASP A 372 -9.33 -16.03 13.81
N ILE A 373 -10.13 -16.49 12.84
CA ILE A 373 -11.11 -17.57 13.05
C ILE A 373 -10.42 -18.94 12.94
N LEU A 374 -9.62 -19.12 11.90
CA LEU A 374 -9.04 -20.41 11.53
C LEU A 374 -7.84 -20.80 12.41
N GLN A 375 -7.07 -19.84 12.92
CA GLN A 375 -5.94 -20.08 13.82
C GLN A 375 -4.98 -21.15 13.23
N GLU A 376 -4.70 -22.22 13.98
CA GLU A 376 -3.76 -23.30 13.59
C GLU A 376 -4.23 -24.13 12.39
N ARG A 377 -5.50 -24.00 11.97
CA ARG A 377 -6.02 -24.71 10.78
C ARG A 377 -5.53 -24.14 9.46
N VAL A 378 -4.95 -22.93 9.47
CA VAL A 378 -4.47 -22.28 8.24
C VAL A 378 -3.22 -22.98 7.73
N LEU A 379 -3.28 -23.44 6.48
CA LEU A 379 -2.17 -24.09 5.79
C LEU A 379 -1.38 -23.09 4.94
N TYR A 380 -2.10 -22.24 4.22
CA TYR A 380 -1.54 -21.27 3.28
C TYR A 380 -2.46 -20.05 3.12
N MET A 381 -1.89 -18.89 2.83
CA MET A 381 -2.64 -17.70 2.42
C MET A 381 -1.91 -16.96 1.29
N ASP A 382 -2.68 -16.41 0.36
CA ASP A 382 -2.20 -15.47 -0.66
C ASP A 382 -3.23 -14.41 -0.94
N THR A 383 -2.94 -13.19 -0.49
CA THR A 383 -3.63 -11.93 -0.81
C THR A 383 -5.12 -11.91 -0.46
N ASP A 384 -5.96 -12.57 -1.24
CA ASP A 384 -7.41 -12.69 -1.12
C ASP A 384 -7.89 -14.12 -0.88
N SER A 385 -6.96 -15.05 -0.68
CA SER A 385 -7.24 -16.47 -0.68
C SER A 385 -6.62 -17.18 0.54
N CYS A 386 -7.27 -18.23 1.04
CA CYS A 386 -6.84 -19.01 2.20
C CYS A 386 -7.12 -20.51 2.00
N ILE A 387 -6.10 -21.33 2.27
CA ILE A 387 -6.22 -22.79 2.32
C ILE A 387 -6.15 -23.23 3.78
N TYR A 388 -7.09 -24.06 4.23
CA TYR A 388 -7.17 -24.51 5.61
C TYR A 388 -7.64 -25.97 5.71
N ASN A 389 -7.36 -26.59 6.86
CA ASN A 389 -7.88 -27.91 7.20
C ASN A 389 -9.27 -27.82 7.83
N ASP A 390 -10.27 -28.44 7.21
CA ASP A 390 -11.64 -28.56 7.72
C ASP A 390 -11.76 -29.75 8.67
N ASP A 391 -11.58 -29.47 9.96
CA ASP A 391 -11.75 -30.39 11.08
C ASP A 391 -13.21 -30.49 11.58
N GLY A 392 -14.17 -29.87 10.90
CA GLY A 392 -15.58 -29.82 11.32
C GLY A 392 -15.86 -28.95 12.55
N SER A 393 -14.87 -28.18 13.02
CA SER A 393 -15.02 -27.29 14.18
C SER A 393 -15.99 -26.13 13.92
N GLU A 394 -16.44 -25.47 14.99
CA GLU A 394 -17.25 -24.24 14.89
C GLU A 394 -16.53 -23.12 14.11
N ALA A 395 -15.20 -23.09 14.12
CA ALA A 395 -14.44 -22.17 13.29
C ALA A 395 -14.66 -22.43 11.79
N CYS A 396 -14.59 -23.70 11.37
CA CYS A 396 -14.84 -24.12 9.99
C CYS A 396 -16.29 -23.83 9.57
N LYS A 397 -17.27 -24.13 10.43
CA LYS A 397 -18.69 -23.80 10.17
C LYS A 397 -18.93 -22.29 10.04
N LYS A 398 -18.19 -21.47 10.80
CA LYS A 398 -18.24 -20.01 10.67
C LYS A 398 -17.69 -19.53 9.33
N ILE A 399 -16.64 -20.15 8.80
CA ILE A 399 -16.17 -19.86 7.45
C ILE A 399 -17.22 -20.24 6.41
N GLU A 400 -17.84 -21.40 6.54
CA GLU A 400 -18.92 -21.85 5.64
C GLU A 400 -20.12 -20.87 5.64
N SER A 401 -20.47 -20.28 6.78
CA SER A 401 -21.55 -19.28 6.84
C SER A 401 -21.21 -17.92 6.24
N MET A 402 -19.92 -17.64 6.02
CA MET A 402 -19.42 -16.46 5.30
C MET A 402 -19.34 -16.67 3.79
N MET A 403 -19.65 -17.87 3.31
CA MET A 403 -19.63 -18.17 1.89
C MET A 403 -20.87 -17.62 1.17
N GLY A 404 -20.68 -17.21 -0.09
CA GLY A 404 -21.75 -16.66 -0.90
C GLY A 404 -21.28 -16.25 -2.29
N ASN A 405 -22.16 -15.56 -3.01
CA ASN A 405 -21.93 -15.14 -4.39
C ASN A 405 -21.88 -13.61 -4.55
N LYS A 406 -21.86 -12.86 -3.44
CA LYS A 406 -21.84 -11.40 -3.45
C LYS A 406 -20.42 -10.86 -3.44
N LEU A 407 -20.29 -9.58 -3.75
CA LEU A 407 -19.03 -8.87 -3.65
C LEU A 407 -18.51 -8.90 -2.20
N GLY A 408 -17.33 -9.47 -2.01
CA GLY A 408 -16.71 -9.63 -0.68
C GLY A 408 -17.06 -10.91 0.06
N ASP A 409 -17.95 -11.76 -0.47
CA ASP A 409 -18.20 -13.10 0.10
C ASP A 409 -17.03 -14.05 -0.20
N LEU A 410 -16.96 -15.15 0.55
CA LEU A 410 -16.04 -16.25 0.25
C LEU A 410 -16.65 -17.24 -0.74
N THR A 411 -15.83 -17.75 -1.65
CA THR A 411 -16.18 -18.85 -2.55
C THR A 411 -15.21 -20.00 -2.39
N ASP A 412 -15.74 -21.24 -2.40
CA ASP A 412 -14.92 -22.45 -2.38
C ASP A 412 -14.44 -22.76 -3.80
N GLU A 413 -13.13 -22.68 -4.01
CA GLU A 413 -12.49 -22.91 -5.29
C GLU A 413 -12.33 -24.42 -5.61
N ILE A 414 -12.31 -25.30 -4.61
CA ILE A 414 -12.21 -26.76 -4.77
C ILE A 414 -13.55 -27.37 -5.20
N VAL A 415 -14.68 -26.94 -4.63
CA VAL A 415 -15.99 -27.46 -5.07
C VAL A 415 -16.30 -27.02 -6.51
N SER A 416 -15.70 -25.91 -6.97
CA SER A 416 -15.77 -25.47 -8.36
C SER A 416 -14.89 -26.29 -9.33
N LYS A 417 -13.92 -27.05 -8.80
CA LYS A 417 -12.98 -27.93 -9.53
C LYS A 417 -12.55 -29.09 -8.61
N GLN A 418 -13.24 -30.22 -8.67
CA GLN A 418 -12.82 -31.47 -7.99
C GLN A 418 -11.32 -31.74 -8.25
N THR A 419 -10.45 -31.58 -7.25
CA THR A 419 -9.05 -32.05 -7.29
C THR A 419 -8.41 -31.98 -5.90
N ASP A 420 -7.65 -33.03 -5.55
CA ASP A 420 -6.73 -33.06 -4.40
C ASP A 420 -5.47 -32.21 -4.67
N ILE A 421 -4.90 -31.64 -3.59
CA ILE A 421 -3.83 -30.63 -3.62
C ILE A 421 -2.46 -31.27 -3.31
N PHE A 422 -1.43 -30.98 -4.12
CA PHE A 422 -0.03 -31.25 -3.80
C PHE A 422 0.86 -30.04 -4.18
N GLU A 423 1.91 -29.76 -3.43
CA GLU A 423 2.91 -28.74 -3.79
C GLU A 423 4.34 -29.19 -3.43
N GLU A 424 5.26 -29.11 -4.41
CA GLU A 424 6.71 -29.14 -4.22
C GLU A 424 7.27 -27.72 -4.42
N GLY A 425 8.18 -27.32 -3.53
CA GLY A 425 8.54 -25.93 -3.31
C GLY A 425 9.22 -25.20 -4.47
N ASN A 426 8.68 -24.04 -4.81
CA ASN A 426 9.32 -22.73 -4.85
C ASN A 426 8.21 -21.70 -5.11
N MET A 427 8.31 -20.48 -4.58
CA MET A 427 7.26 -19.44 -4.65
C MET A 427 6.56 -19.41 -6.02
N GLN A 428 5.34 -19.96 -6.07
CA GLN A 428 4.54 -20.36 -7.25
C GLN A 428 5.12 -21.57 -8.01
N PRO A 429 4.68 -22.81 -7.69
CA PRO A 429 3.47 -23.35 -8.34
C PRO A 429 2.63 -24.36 -7.53
N PHE A 430 1.31 -24.16 -7.47
CA PHE A 430 0.35 -25.19 -7.02
C PHE A 430 0.11 -26.27 -8.10
N TYR A 431 0.16 -27.54 -7.73
CA TYR A 431 -0.28 -28.65 -8.59
C TYR A 431 -1.63 -29.21 -8.10
N PHE A 432 -2.61 -29.20 -9.01
CA PHE A 432 -3.93 -29.80 -8.81
C PHE A 432 -3.95 -31.13 -9.57
N ASN A 433 -4.14 -32.25 -8.88
CA ASN A 433 -4.20 -33.56 -9.55
C ASN A 433 -5.61 -33.82 -10.08
N LYS A 434 -5.76 -33.80 -11.42
CA LYS A 434 -7.03 -33.98 -12.12
C LYS A 434 -7.10 -35.37 -12.75
N ASN A 435 -7.23 -36.40 -11.92
CA ASN A 435 -7.32 -37.77 -12.42
C ASN A 435 -8.74 -38.34 -12.23
N GLU A 436 -9.55 -38.24 -13.29
CA GLU A 436 -10.53 -39.29 -13.60
C GLU A 436 -9.83 -40.39 -14.43
N GLY A 437 -9.76 -41.60 -13.85
CA GLY A 437 -9.79 -42.92 -14.53
C GLY A 437 -8.46 -43.59 -14.94
N PRO A 438 -8.40 -44.94 -15.09
CA PRO A 438 -9.50 -45.92 -15.06
C PRO A 438 -9.36 -47.04 -13.98
N ASN A 439 -10.49 -47.72 -13.73
CA ASN A 439 -10.62 -49.01 -13.03
C ASN A 439 -9.50 -50.01 -13.35
N TRP A 440 -8.93 -50.66 -12.33
CA TRP A 440 -8.53 -52.08 -12.39
C TRP A 440 -8.54 -52.70 -10.99
N ILE A 441 -9.54 -53.58 -10.79
CA ILE A 441 -9.70 -54.70 -9.82
C ILE A 441 -9.64 -54.36 -8.33
#